data_AF-A0A9D7Y718-F1
#
_entry.id   AF-A0A9D7Y718-F1
#
_cell.length_a   1.000
_cell.length_b   1.000
_cell.length_c   1.000
_cell.angle_alpha   90.00
_cell.angle_beta   90.00
_cell.angle_gamma   90.00
#
_symmetry.space_group_name_H-M   'P 1'
#
loop_
_entity.id
_entity.type
_entity.pdbx_description
1 polymer ?
#
loop_
_entity_poly.entity_id
_entity_poly.type
_entity_poly.pdbx_seq_one_letter_code
_entity_poly.pdbx_strand_id
1 'polypeptide(L)'
;MESILDFISTNQQIIYIVILMIFVGIEVIGHVPSVLHTPLMSGANAIHGVVIIGAIIVMGKAETDNFLALALGFLAVILGTLNVVGGFVVTDRMLEMFKSKNPKSQILNSKMEEKKTLRRKDNIFQEDWNKI
;
A
#
# COMPACT_ATOMS: atom_id res chain seq x y z
N MET A 1 36.30 -28.19 -1.16
CA MET A 1 36.48 -26.73 -1.31
C MET A 1 36.13 -26.32 -2.73
N GLU A 2 36.60 -27.08 -3.74
CA GLU A 2 36.19 -26.94 -5.16
C GLU A 2 34.68 -26.83 -5.39
N SER A 3 33.87 -27.68 -4.76
CA SER A 3 32.40 -27.66 -4.94
C SER A 3 31.72 -26.34 -4.53
N ILE A 4 32.29 -25.63 -3.55
CA ILE A 4 31.76 -24.34 -3.10
C ILE A 4 32.20 -23.23 -4.06
N LEU A 5 33.44 -23.29 -4.54
CA LEU A 5 33.96 -22.32 -5.50
C LEU A 5 33.23 -22.42 -6.84
N ASP A 6 32.93 -23.63 -7.31
CA ASP A 6 32.11 -23.86 -8.51
C ASP A 6 30.68 -23.34 -8.35
N PHE A 7 30.06 -23.56 -7.18
CA PHE A 7 28.73 -23.01 -6.90
C PHE A 7 28.74 -21.48 -6.94
N ILE A 8 29.74 -20.84 -6.34
CA ILE A 8 29.87 -19.38 -6.33
C ILE A 8 30.11 -18.84 -7.74
N SER A 9 31.01 -19.47 -8.50
CA SER A 9 31.30 -19.08 -9.89
C SER A 9 30.05 -19.17 -10.77
N THR A 10 29.30 -20.28 -10.66
CA THR A 10 28.07 -20.51 -11.44
C THR A 10 26.97 -19.50 -11.11
N ASN A 11 26.87 -19.07 -9.85
CA ASN A 11 25.78 -18.20 -9.37
C ASN A 11 26.22 -16.75 -9.13
N GLN A 12 27.40 -16.36 -9.61
CA GLN A 12 28.02 -15.06 -9.33
C GLN A 12 27.08 -13.87 -9.61
N GLN A 13 26.34 -13.93 -10.72
CA GLN A 13 25.39 -12.87 -11.10
C GLN A 13 24.24 -12.73 -10.09
N ILE A 14 23.61 -13.83 -9.69
CA ILE A 14 22.48 -13.83 -8.75
C ILE A 14 22.96 -13.35 -7.38
N ILE A 15 24.15 -13.79 -6.95
CA ILE A 15 24.76 -13.36 -5.70
C ILE A 15 24.96 -11.84 -5.70
N TYR A 16 25.51 -11.26 -6.77
CA TYR A 16 25.65 -9.80 -6.87
C TYR A 16 24.31 -9.08 -6.85
N ILE A 17 23.30 -9.58 -7.58
CA ILE A 17 21.96 -8.97 -7.58
C ILE A 17 21.37 -8.98 -6.17
N VAL A 18 21.40 -10.11 -5.46
CA VAL A 18 20.85 -10.23 -4.11
C VAL A 18 21.54 -9.25 -3.15
N ILE A 19 22.87 -9.21 -3.16
CA ILE A 19 23.65 -8.33 -2.28
C ILE A 19 23.34 -6.87 -2.57
N LEU A 20 23.40 -6.46 -3.85
CA LEU A 20 23.15 -5.07 -4.23
C LEU A 20 21.70 -4.64 -3.97
N MET A 21 20.71 -5.52 -4.18
CA MET A 21 19.31 -5.23 -3.85
C MET A 21 19.08 -4.98 -2.35
N ILE A 22 19.79 -5.71 -1.48
CA ILE A 22 19.73 -5.48 -0.03
C ILE A 22 20.27 -4.09 0.31
N PHE A 23 21.43 -3.72 -0.24
CA PHE A 23 22.00 -2.38 -0.04
C PHE A 23 21.05 -1.28 -0.52
N VAL A 24 20.49 -1.43 -1.71
CA VAL A 24 19.50 -0.48 -2.26
C VAL A 24 18.27 -0.39 -1.36
N GLY A 25 17.77 -1.51 -0.84
CA GLY A 25 16.62 -1.51 0.06
C GLY A 25 16.87 -0.72 1.36
N ILE A 26 18.03 -0.91 1.98
CA ILE A 26 18.43 -0.19 3.19
C ILE A 26 18.56 1.30 2.92
N GLU A 27 19.26 1.68 1.85
CA GLU A 27 19.49 3.07 1.48
C GLU A 27 18.19 3.83 1.17
N VAL A 28 17.30 3.19 0.39
CA VAL A 28 16.02 3.80 0.00
C VAL A 28 15.09 3.99 1.19
N ILE A 29 14.97 2.99 2.07
CA ILE A 29 14.08 3.06 3.25
C ILE A 29 14.62 4.05 4.29
N GLY A 30 15.94 4.15 4.44
CA GLY A 30 16.59 5.04 5.42
C GLY A 30 16.30 6.53 5.20
N HIS A 31 15.90 6.93 3.99
CA HIS A 31 15.65 8.33 3.62
C HIS A 31 14.16 8.71 3.57
N VAL A 32 13.25 7.84 4.02
CA VAL A 32 11.81 8.12 4.02
C VAL A 32 11.40 8.90 5.27
N PRO A 33 10.64 10.01 5.16
CA PRO A 33 10.17 10.77 6.32
C PRO A 33 9.19 9.96 7.19
N SER A 34 9.16 10.26 8.49
CA SER A 34 8.44 9.46 9.49
C SER A 34 6.93 9.34 9.24
N VAL A 35 6.33 10.36 8.62
CA VAL A 35 4.91 10.37 8.27
C VAL A 35 4.54 9.33 7.21
N LEU A 36 5.52 8.84 6.43
CA LEU A 36 5.32 7.82 5.41
C LEU A 36 5.63 6.39 5.87
N HIS A 37 6.09 6.14 7.09
CA HIS A 37 6.42 4.76 7.52
C HIS A 37 5.23 3.81 7.43
N THR A 38 4.03 4.24 7.84
CA THR A 38 2.82 3.39 7.79
C THR A 38 2.33 3.16 6.35
N PRO A 39 2.22 4.20 5.48
CA PRO A 39 1.98 3.97 4.05
C PRO A 39 3.05 3.10 3.38
N LEU A 40 4.33 3.28 3.73
CA LEU A 40 5.45 2.50 3.19
C LEU A 40 5.36 1.03 3.61
N MET A 41 5.01 0.77 4.87
CA MET A 41 4.80 -0.58 5.38
C MET A 41 3.67 -1.28 4.63
N SER A 42 2.54 -0.58 4.39
CA SER A 42 1.44 -1.09 3.57
C SER A 42 1.86 -1.32 2.11
N GLY A 43 2.65 -0.39 1.54
CA GLY A 43 3.17 -0.49 0.17
C GLY A 43 4.10 -1.70 -0.01
N ALA A 44 4.98 -1.97 0.95
CA ALA A 44 5.83 -3.17 0.95
C ALA A 44 4.99 -4.46 0.97
N ASN A 45 3.87 -4.46 1.70
CA ASN A 45 2.89 -5.54 1.70
C ASN A 45 2.08 -5.64 0.37
N ALA A 46 2.01 -4.61 -0.45
CA ALA A 46 1.47 -4.74 -1.81
C ALA A 46 2.51 -5.35 -2.77
N ILE A 47 3.77 -4.93 -2.64
CA ILE A 47 4.87 -5.34 -3.51
C ILE A 47 5.23 -6.82 -3.31
N HIS A 48 5.23 -7.32 -2.07
CA HIS A 48 5.53 -8.73 -1.82
C HIS A 48 4.51 -9.69 -2.45
N GLY A 49 3.37 -9.18 -2.94
CA GLY A 49 2.36 -9.94 -3.65
C GLY A 49 2.81 -10.49 -5.00
N VAL A 50 4.04 -10.15 -5.44
CA VAL A 50 4.74 -10.80 -6.57
C VAL A 50 4.76 -12.34 -6.48
N VAL A 51 4.55 -12.90 -5.29
CA VAL A 51 4.30 -14.34 -5.05
C VAL A 51 3.23 -14.92 -6.00
N ILE A 52 2.25 -14.11 -6.45
CA ILE A 52 1.26 -14.53 -7.46
C ILE A 52 1.91 -15.06 -8.75
N ILE A 53 3.04 -14.48 -9.18
CA ILE A 53 3.77 -14.94 -10.37
C ILE A 53 4.29 -16.36 -10.15
N GLY A 54 4.84 -16.62 -8.95
CA GLY A 54 5.27 -17.96 -8.56
C GLY A 54 4.11 -18.95 -8.53
N ALA A 55 2.96 -18.55 -7.99
CA ALA A 55 1.75 -19.39 -7.96
C ALA A 55 1.25 -19.73 -9.38
N ILE A 56 1.24 -18.77 -10.30
CA ILE A 56 0.84 -18.99 -11.70
C ILE A 56 1.81 -19.96 -12.39
N ILE A 57 3.13 -19.79 -12.20
CA ILE A 57 4.14 -20.68 -12.78
C ILE A 57 4.00 -22.10 -12.23
N VAL A 58 3.79 -22.26 -10.92
CA VAL A 58 3.61 -23.58 -10.29
C VAL A 58 2.33 -24.24 -10.77
N MET A 59 1.22 -23.50 -10.81
CA MET A 59 -0.05 -24.02 -11.32
C MET A 59 0.05 -24.40 -12.80
N GLY A 60 0.73 -23.60 -13.63
CA GLY A 60 0.93 -23.89 -15.05
C GLY A 60 1.85 -25.08 -15.34
N LYS A 61 2.65 -25.51 -14.36
CA LYS A 61 3.47 -26.73 -14.42
C LYS A 61 2.81 -27.95 -13.80
N ALA A 62 1.63 -27.79 -13.18
CA ALA A 62 0.91 -28.91 -12.59
C ALA A 62 0.37 -29.84 -13.68
N GLU A 63 0.55 -31.14 -13.51
CA GLU A 63 -0.01 -32.15 -14.40
C GLU A 63 -1.54 -32.17 -14.28
N THR A 64 -2.24 -32.42 -15.39
CA THR A 64 -3.71 -32.31 -15.48
C THR A 64 -4.47 -33.34 -14.66
N ASP A 65 -3.83 -34.46 -14.37
CA ASP A 65 -4.31 -35.58 -13.55
C ASP A 65 -4.07 -35.36 -12.05
N ASN A 66 -3.19 -34.42 -11.69
CA ASN A 66 -2.93 -34.07 -10.30
C ASN A 66 -3.88 -32.97 -9.82
N PHE A 67 -5.12 -33.38 -9.51
CA PHE A 67 -6.17 -32.50 -9.00
C PHE A 67 -5.78 -31.74 -7.73
N LEU A 68 -4.94 -32.34 -6.87
CA LEU A 68 -4.47 -31.70 -5.64
C LEU A 68 -3.54 -30.52 -5.95
N ALA A 69 -2.57 -30.72 -6.85
CA ALA A 69 -1.65 -29.67 -7.28
C ALA A 69 -2.40 -28.53 -7.99
N LEU A 70 -3.38 -28.86 -8.84
CA LEU A 70 -4.24 -27.88 -9.51
C LEU A 70 -5.08 -27.06 -8.50
N ALA A 71 -5.69 -27.73 -7.51
CA ALA A 71 -6.49 -27.06 -6.49
C ALA A 71 -5.65 -26.13 -5.60
N LEU A 72 -4.46 -26.58 -5.17
CA LEU A 72 -3.53 -25.74 -4.40
C LEU A 72 -2.98 -24.58 -5.23
N GLY A 73 -2.64 -24.82 -6.50
CA GLY A 73 -2.20 -23.77 -7.43
C GLY A 73 -3.28 -22.72 -7.63
N PHE A 74 -4.52 -23.14 -7.85
CA PHE A 74 -5.67 -22.23 -7.96
C PHE A 74 -5.86 -21.40 -6.69
N LEU A 75 -5.83 -22.03 -5.51
CA LEU A 75 -5.94 -21.32 -4.24
C LEU A 75 -4.78 -20.35 -4.03
N ALA A 76 -3.55 -20.74 -4.38
CA ALA A 76 -2.37 -19.88 -4.29
C ALA A 76 -2.49 -18.64 -5.19
N VAL A 77 -3.05 -18.77 -6.39
CA VAL A 77 -3.32 -17.63 -7.29
C VAL A 77 -4.37 -16.71 -6.69
N ILE A 78 -5.46 -17.24 -6.11
CA ILE A 78 -6.48 -16.43 -5.44
C ILE A 78 -5.86 -15.65 -4.27
N LEU A 79 -5.13 -16.33 -3.40
CA LEU A 79 -4.51 -15.70 -2.22
C LEU A 79 -3.47 -14.65 -2.64
N GLY A 80 -2.67 -14.94 -3.67
CA GLY A 80 -1.73 -13.97 -4.25
C GLY A 80 -2.45 -12.74 -4.83
N THR A 81 -3.58 -12.95 -5.50
CA THR A 81 -4.40 -11.85 -6.05
C THR A 81 -4.96 -10.98 -4.92
N LEU A 82 -5.50 -11.59 -3.87
CA LEU A 82 -6.02 -10.85 -2.70
C LEU A 82 -4.93 -10.04 -2.00
N ASN A 83 -3.72 -10.58 -1.90
CA ASN A 83 -2.58 -9.89 -1.31
C ASN A 83 -2.17 -8.65 -2.12
N VAL A 84 -2.02 -8.80 -3.45
CA VAL A 84 -1.70 -7.68 -4.36
C VAL A 84 -2.81 -6.62 -4.33
N VAL A 85 -4.05 -7.01 -4.63
CA VAL A 85 -5.18 -6.07 -4.74
C VAL A 85 -5.48 -5.40 -3.41
N GLY A 86 -5.54 -6.19 -2.32
CA GLY A 86 -5.79 -5.66 -0.98
C GLY A 86 -4.68 -4.71 -0.53
N GLY A 87 -3.42 -5.07 -0.77
CA GLY A 87 -2.27 -4.23 -0.45
C GLY A 87 -2.31 -2.88 -1.18
N PHE A 88 -2.60 -2.88 -2.49
CA PHE A 88 -2.67 -1.64 -3.27
C PHE A 88 -3.87 -0.76 -2.88
N VAL A 89 -5.04 -1.34 -2.61
CA VAL A 89 -6.24 -0.60 -2.18
C VAL A 89 -6.01 0.08 -0.83
N VAL A 90 -5.42 -0.63 0.14
CA VAL A 90 -5.14 -0.06 1.47
C VAL A 90 -4.09 1.05 1.37
N THR A 91 -3.04 0.83 0.58
CA THR A 91 -1.98 1.82 0.36
C THR A 91 -2.52 3.08 -0.31
N ASP A 92 -3.39 2.96 -1.32
CA ASP A 92 -4.01 4.11 -1.98
C ASP A 92 -4.85 4.95 -1.01
N ARG A 93 -5.67 4.31 -0.17
CA ARG A 93 -6.45 5.01 0.87
C ARG A 93 -5.56 5.69 1.90
N MET A 94 -4.40 5.10 2.22
CA MET A 94 -3.42 5.74 3.10
C MET A 94 -2.77 6.97 2.45
N LEU A 95 -2.45 6.88 1.16
CA LEU A 95 -1.83 7.96 0.39
C LEU A 95 -2.81 9.10 0.06
N GLU A 96 -4.10 8.81 -0.02
CA GLU A 96 -5.14 9.81 -0.22
C GLU A 96 -5.17 10.87 0.88
N MET A 97 -4.75 10.51 2.10
CA MET A 97 -4.62 11.44 3.22
C MET A 97 -3.55 12.53 3.00
N PHE A 98 -2.61 12.31 2.08
CA PHE A 98 -1.58 13.29 1.70
C PHE A 98 -1.99 14.18 0.52
N LYS A 99 -3.11 13.90 -0.16
CA LYS A 99 -3.66 14.82 -1.16
C LYS A 99 -4.22 16.05 -0.45
N SER A 100 -3.56 17.19 -0.64
CA SER A 100 -4.04 18.47 -0.14
C SER A 100 -5.46 18.76 -0.69
N LYS A 101 -6.43 18.91 0.22
CA LYS A 101 -7.76 19.40 -0.14
C LYS A 101 -7.61 20.78 -0.76
N ASN A 102 -8.25 20.97 -1.92
CA ASN A 102 -8.18 22.21 -2.72
C ASN A 102 -8.26 23.47 -1.81
N PRO A 103 -7.26 24.35 -1.77
CA PRO A 103 -7.20 25.48 -0.83
C PRO A 103 -8.45 26.38 -0.90
N LYS A 104 -8.99 26.57 -2.11
CA LYS A 104 -10.25 27.28 -2.36
C LYS A 104 -11.45 26.64 -1.64
N SER A 105 -11.51 25.30 -1.61
CA SER A 105 -12.58 24.57 -0.93
C SER A 105 -12.48 24.70 0.60
N GLN A 106 -11.27 24.75 1.15
CA GLN A 106 -11.07 24.97 2.59
C GLN A 106 -11.48 26.37 3.03
N ILE A 107 -11.07 27.41 2.28
CA ILE A 107 -11.46 28.81 2.55
C ILE A 107 -12.97 29.01 2.38
N LEU A 108 -13.58 28.37 1.38
CA LEU A 108 -15.02 28.45 1.20
C LEU A 108 -15.77 27.77 2.36
N ASN A 109 -15.30 26.59 2.78
CA ASN A 109 -15.90 25.87 3.90
C ASN A 109 -15.75 26.64 5.22
N SER A 110 -14.60 27.27 5.49
CA SER A 110 -14.42 28.08 6.70
C SER A 110 -15.33 29.31 6.71
N LYS A 111 -15.46 30.02 5.58
CA LYS A 111 -16.39 31.16 5.43
C LYS A 111 -17.86 30.75 5.57
N MET A 112 -18.24 29.58 5.06
CA MET A 112 -19.60 29.07 5.21
C MET A 112 -19.91 28.70 6.66
N GLU A 113 -18.96 28.11 7.38
CA GLU A 113 -19.13 27.73 8.78
C GLU A 113 -19.21 28.97 9.70
N GLU A 114 -18.39 29.99 9.44
CA GLU A 114 -18.46 31.30 10.10
C GLU A 114 -19.82 31.98 9.85
N LYS A 115 -20.34 31.95 8.62
CA LYS A 115 -21.65 32.52 8.30
C LYS A 115 -22.80 31.77 9.00
N LYS A 116 -22.68 30.45 9.20
CA LYS A 116 -23.66 29.65 9.95
C LYS A 116 -23.64 29.97 11.45
N THR A 117 -22.46 30.16 12.04
CA THR A 117 -22.36 30.52 13.47
C THR A 117 -22.88 31.93 13.73
N LEU A 118 -22.61 32.88 12.84
CA LEU A 118 -23.20 34.22 12.89
C LEU A 118 -24.73 34.17 12.79
N ARG A 119 -25.29 33.48 11.79
CA ARG A 119 -26.75 33.30 11.68
C ARG A 119 -27.38 32.61 12.90
N ARG A 120 -26.68 31.67 13.55
CA ARG A 120 -27.16 31.05 14.80
C ARG A 120 -27.21 32.06 15.94
N LYS A 121 -26.17 32.90 16.09
CA LYS A 121 -26.17 33.96 17.10
C LYS A 121 -27.29 34.97 16.86
N ASP A 122 -27.51 35.37 15.61
CA ASP A 122 -28.58 36.29 15.24
C ASP A 122 -29.96 35.71 15.58
N ASN A 123 -30.19 34.43 15.29
CA ASN A 123 -31.45 33.75 15.64
C ASN A 123 -31.66 33.66 17.16
N ILE A 124 -30.61 33.34 17.94
CA ILE A 124 -30.70 33.28 19.40
C ILE A 124 -31.02 34.67 19.97
N PHE A 125 -30.33 35.71 19.49
CA PHE A 125 -30.58 37.08 19.91
C PHE A 125 -32.02 37.50 19.61
N GLN A 126 -32.56 37.14 18.44
CA GLN A 126 -33.94 37.43 18.07
C GLN A 126 -34.95 36.70 18.97
N GLU A 127 -34.68 35.45 19.36
CA GLU A 127 -35.52 34.69 20.30
C GLU A 127 -35.50 35.30 21.71
N ASP A 128 -34.36 35.81 22.16
CA ASP A 128 -34.23 36.45 23.48
C ASP A 128 -34.96 37.80 23.53
N TRP A 129 -34.92 38.59 22.45
CA TRP A 129 -35.68 39.85 22.35
C TRP A 129 -37.19 39.65 22.37
N ASN A 130 -37.70 38.57 21.78
CA ASN A 130 -39.14 38.28 21.76
C ASN A 130 -39.69 37.79 23.12
N LYS A 131 -38.82 37.51 24.10
CA LYS A 131 -39.20 37.07 25.46
C LYS A 131 -39.20 38.19 26.49
N ILE A 132 -38.72 39.39 26.11
CA ILE A 132 -38.73 40.61 26.94
C ILE A 132 -39.91 41.48 26.50
#